data_AF-A0A8T4JIH4-F1
#
_entry.id   AF-A0A8T4JIH4-F1
#
_cell.length_a   1.000
_cell.length_b   1.000
_cell.length_c   1.000
_cell.angle_alpha   90.00
_cell.angle_beta   90.00
_cell.angle_gamma   90.00
#
_symmetry.space_group_name_H-M   'P 1'
#
loop_
_entity.id
_entity.type
_entity.pdbx_description
1 polymer ?
#
loop_
_entity_poly.entity_id
_entity_poly.type
_entity_poly.pdbx_seq_one_letter_code
_entity_poly.pdbx_strand_id
1 'polypeptide(L)' 'MTNDRGSVSFPCPKCGKSTIIRTKNERQNVATYICSACGFEGPN' A
#
# COMPACT_ATOMS: atom_id res chain seq x y z
N MET A 1 11.75 19.77 -2.55
CA MET A 1 10.53 19.17 -1.97
C MET A 1 9.85 18.37 -3.07
N THR A 2 10.21 17.10 -3.21
CA THR A 2 9.75 16.25 -4.30
C THR A 2 8.26 15.96 -4.08
N ASN A 3 7.42 16.54 -4.93
CA ASN A 3 5.98 16.33 -4.95
C ASN A 3 5.69 14.83 -5.17
N ASP A 4 5.35 14.07 -4.13
CA ASP A 4 4.91 12.67 -4.25
C ASP A 4 3.46 12.62 -4.78
N ARG A 5 3.26 13.10 -6.01
CA ARG A 5 1.98 13.03 -6.76
C ARG A 5 1.73 11.63 -7.34
N GLY A 6 2.24 10.59 -6.69
CA GLY A 6 2.19 9.20 -7.19
C GLY A 6 1.78 8.19 -6.13
N SER A 7 1.35 8.65 -4.95
CA SER A 7 0.75 7.79 -3.95
C SER A 7 -0.64 7.34 -4.38
N VAL A 8 -0.88 6.03 -4.27
CA VAL A 8 -2.17 5.41 -4.53
C VAL A 8 -2.72 4.86 -3.23
N SER A 9 -3.99 5.14 -2.96
CA SER A 9 -4.72 4.57 -1.83
C SER A 9 -5.79 3.61 -2.33
N PHE A 10 -5.85 2.42 -1.75
CA PHE A 10 -6.85 1.42 -2.08
C PHE A 10 -7.23 0.61 -0.84
N PRO A 11 -8.47 0.12 -0.73
CA PRO A 11 -8.87 -0.74 0.38
C PRO A 11 -8.17 -2.10 0.28
N CYS A 12 -7.90 -2.71 1.43
CA CYS A 12 -7.27 -4.03 1.49
C CYS A 12 -8.06 -5.06 0.67
N PRO A 13 -7.43 -5.79 -0.27
CA PRO A 13 -8.13 -6.76 -1.11
C PRO A 13 -8.65 -7.98 -0.34
N LYS A 14 -8.11 -8.26 0.85
CA LYS A 14 -8.52 -9.40 1.68
C LYS A 14 -9.71 -9.10 2.58
N CYS A 15 -9.71 -7.95 3.25
CA CYS A 15 -10.73 -7.63 4.26
C CYS A 15 -11.56 -6.38 3.95
N GLY A 16 -11.10 -5.49 3.06
CA GLY A 16 -11.75 -4.21 2.76
C GLY A 16 -11.81 -3.20 3.91
N LYS A 17 -11.31 -3.56 5.11
CA LYS A 17 -11.45 -2.74 6.33
C LYS A 17 -10.37 -1.69 6.51
N SER A 18 -9.14 -1.96 6.07
CA SER A 18 -8.03 -1.02 6.14
C SER A 18 -7.73 -0.43 4.77
N THR A 19 -7.43 0.87 4.73
CA THR A 19 -6.93 1.54 3.53
C THR A 19 -5.41 1.42 3.48
N ILE A 20 -4.92 0.94 2.36
CA ILE A 20 -3.51 0.73 2.08
C ILE A 20 -3.06 1.88 1.20
N ILE A 21 -2.02 2.60 1.63
CA ILE A 21 -1.46 3.72 0.90
C ILE A 21 -0.07 3.30 0.46
N ARG A 22 0.19 3.32 -0.85
CA ARG A 22 1.51 3.03 -1.40
C ARG A 22 1.99 4.22 -2.21
N THR A 23 3.15 4.76 -1.86
CA THR A 23 3.83 5.79 -2.65
C THR A 23 4.39 5.21 -3.93
N LYS A 24 4.76 6.08 -4.88
CA LYS A 24 5.41 5.67 -6.13
C LYS A 24 6.71 4.89 -5.84
N ASN A 25 7.46 5.33 -4.84
CA ASN A 25 8.71 4.69 -4.45
C ASN A 25 8.48 3.27 -3.91
N GLU A 26 7.45 3.05 -3.08
CA GLU A 26 7.13 1.71 -2.56
C GLU A 26 6.65 0.75 -3.65
N ARG A 27 6.01 1.28 -4.70
CA ARG A 27 5.64 0.48 -5.89
C ARG A 27 6.86 0.16 -6.76
N GLN A 28 7.79 1.10 -6.92
CA GLN A 28 9.01 0.90 -7.71
C GLN A 28 10.02 -0.01 -7.01
N ASN A 29 10.17 0.16 -5.69
CA ASN A 29 11.07 -0.64 -4.87
C ASN A 29 10.44 -1.92 -4.36
N VAL A 30 9.22 -2.22 -4.82
CA VAL A 30 8.68 -3.55 -4.65
C VAL A 30 8.62 -3.81 -3.10
N ALA A 31 8.09 -2.84 -2.35
CA ALA A 31 8.05 -2.90 -0.88
C ALA A 31 6.81 -3.67 -0.40
N THR A 32 7.00 -4.72 0.39
CA THR A 32 5.87 -5.45 0.99
C THR A 32 5.07 -4.55 1.93
N TYR A 33 3.76 -4.75 1.97
CA TYR A 33 2.87 -4.01 2.86
C TYR A 33 2.02 -4.99 3.67
N ILE A 34 1.76 -4.64 4.93
CA ILE A 34 0.98 -5.47 5.84
C ILE A 34 -0.30 -4.73 6.22
N CYS A 35 -1.44 -5.36 5.96
CA CYS A 35 -2.73 -4.85 6.39
C CYS A 35 -2.88 -4.98 7.92
N SER A 36 -3.06 -3.86 8.61
CA SER A 36 -3.21 -3.84 10.08
C SER A 36 -4.50 -4.50 10.59
N ALA A 37 -5.53 -4.69 9.76
CA ALA A 37 -6.80 -5.31 10.20
C ALA A 37 -6.82 -6.84 10.07
N CYS A 38 -6.14 -7.41 9.07
CA CYS A 38 -6.22 -8.85 8.79
C CYS A 38 -4.85 -9.53 8.65
N GLY A 39 -3.76 -8.79 8.84
CA GLY A 39 -2.40 -9.29 8.68
C GLY A 39 -2.06 -9.68 7.24
N PHE A 40 -2.81 -9.21 6.25
CA PHE A 40 -2.52 -9.54 4.85
C PHE A 40 -1.22 -8.88 4.43
N GLU A 41 -0.22 -9.71 4.15
CA GLU A 41 1.02 -9.31 3.51
C GLU A 41 0.81 -9.35 2.00
N GLY A 42 0.71 -8.17 1.40
CA GLY A 42 0.57 -8.06 -0.04
C GLY A 42 1.91 -8.32 -0.73
N PRO A 43 1.94 -9.24 -1.71
CA PRO A 43 3.11 -9.38 -2.55
C PRO A 43 3.23 -8.17 -3.47
N ASN A 44 4.40 -8.11 -4.08
CA ASN A 44 4.74 -7.14 -5.08
C ASN A 44 4.08 -7.33 -6.42
#